data_AF-A0A523IW87-F1
#
_entry.id   AF-A0A523IW87-F1
#
_cell.length_a   1.000
_cell.length_b   1.000
_cell.length_c   1.000
_cell.angle_alpha   90.00
_cell.angle_beta   90.00
_cell.angle_gamma   90.00
#
_symmetry.space_group_name_H-M   'P 1'
#
loop_
_entity.id
_entity.type
_entity.pdbx_description
1 polymer ?
#
loop_
_entity_poly.entity_id
_entity_poly.type
_entity_poly.pdbx_seq_one_letter_code
_entity_poly.pdbx_strand_id
1 'polypeptide(L)'
;YFKQVLDKFNGDVELALASYNAGPHRAADWKVRFYGLEKDEFIEEVPFRETRNYIRRILRSYGAYKAIYGNTSTSDQPGKSMPEGAEIKYPVN
;
A
#
# COMPACT_ATOMS: atom_id res chain seq x y z
N TYR A 1 -7.68 3.72 11.05
CA TYR A 1 -6.59 4.68 10.75
C TYR A 1 -6.26 4.75 9.27
N PHE A 2 -5.77 3.68 8.60
CA PHE A 2 -5.35 3.76 7.19
C PHE A 2 -6.42 4.34 6.22
N LYS A 3 -7.68 3.93 6.34
CA LYS A 3 -8.80 4.51 5.56
C LYS A 3 -8.87 6.04 5.68
N GLN A 4 -8.71 6.59 6.89
CA GLN A 4 -8.73 8.05 7.12
C GLN A 4 -7.56 8.75 6.41
N VAL A 5 -6.40 8.09 6.39
CA VAL A 5 -5.22 8.60 5.69
C VAL A 5 -5.43 8.55 4.18
N LEU A 6 -5.99 7.46 3.66
CA LEU A 6 -6.32 7.33 2.24
C LEU A 6 -7.33 8.40 1.79
N ASP A 7 -8.37 8.62 2.58
CA ASP A 7 -9.37 9.68 2.32
C ASP A 7 -8.70 11.06 2.34
N LYS A 8 -7.79 11.32 3.30
CA LYS A 8 -7.00 12.57 3.38
C LYS A 8 -6.14 12.83 2.14
N PHE A 9 -5.63 11.78 1.51
CA PHE A 9 -4.84 11.88 0.29
C PHE A 9 -5.65 11.62 -0.99
N ASN A 10 -6.99 11.78 -0.94
CA ASN A 10 -7.88 11.66 -2.09
C ASN A 10 -7.76 10.31 -2.84
N GLY A 11 -7.51 9.22 -2.11
CA GLY A 11 -7.34 7.90 -2.71
C GLY A 11 -5.95 7.62 -3.27
N ASP A 12 -4.99 8.54 -3.14
CA ASP A 12 -3.60 8.29 -3.48
C ASP A 12 -2.99 7.27 -2.50
N VAL A 13 -2.83 6.04 -2.98
CA VAL A 13 -2.41 4.90 -2.17
C VAL A 13 -0.95 5.03 -1.76
N GLU A 14 -0.09 5.51 -2.66
CA GLU A 14 1.34 5.67 -2.43
C GLU A 14 1.60 6.72 -1.35
N LEU A 15 0.94 7.87 -1.43
CA LEU A 15 0.98 8.91 -0.39
C LEU A 15 0.38 8.44 0.93
N ALA A 16 -0.72 7.66 0.88
CA ALA A 16 -1.32 7.12 2.09
C ALA A 16 -0.40 6.12 2.80
N LEU A 17 0.29 5.26 2.06
CA LEU A 17 1.29 4.32 2.61
C LEU A 17 2.51 5.06 3.14
N ALA A 18 2.99 6.09 2.43
CA ALA A 18 4.05 6.97 2.90
C ALA A 18 3.67 7.64 4.22
N SER A 19 2.45 8.17 4.33
CA SER A 19 1.93 8.80 5.55
C SER A 19 1.76 7.81 6.69
N TYR A 20 1.36 6.57 6.40
CA TYR A 20 1.19 5.55 7.42
C TYR A 20 2.54 5.14 8.04
N ASN A 21 3.59 5.01 7.23
CA ASN A 21 4.91 4.58 7.68
C ASN A 21 5.79 5.73 8.20
N ALA A 22 5.84 6.86 7.48
CA ALA A 22 6.73 7.99 7.80
C ALA A 22 6.04 9.14 8.56
N GLY A 23 4.72 9.07 8.72
CA GLY A 23 3.91 10.06 9.40
C GLY A 23 3.26 11.10 8.45
N PRO A 24 2.11 11.66 8.84
CA PRO A 24 1.30 12.52 7.96
C PRO A 24 1.92 13.86 7.61
N HIS A 25 2.80 14.40 8.46
CA HIS A 25 3.49 15.66 8.17
C HIS A 25 4.47 15.50 7.01
N ARG A 26 5.34 14.47 7.07
CA ARG A 26 6.30 14.17 6.00
C ARG A 26 5.63 13.85 4.68
N ALA A 27 4.57 13.05 4.69
CA ALA A 27 3.83 12.73 3.48
C ALA A 27 3.14 13.96 2.87
N ALA A 28 2.64 14.90 3.69
CA ALA A 28 2.13 16.16 3.18
C ALA A 28 3.24 17.01 2.54
N ASP A 29 4.42 17.09 3.15
CA ASP A 29 5.57 17.81 2.60
C ASP A 29 6.02 17.18 1.26
N TRP A 30 6.07 15.85 1.18
CA TRP A 30 6.44 15.13 -0.04
C TRP A 30 5.41 15.27 -1.15
N LYS A 31 4.11 15.30 -0.84
CA LYS A 31 3.05 15.60 -1.81
C LYS A 31 3.29 16.93 -2.52
N VAL A 32 3.73 17.95 -1.78
CA VAL A 32 4.03 19.27 -2.34
C VAL A 32 5.36 19.25 -3.09
N ARG A 33 6.40 18.69 -2.48
CA ARG A 33 7.76 18.68 -3.04
C ARG A 33 7.86 17.90 -4.37
N PHE A 34 7.10 16.82 -4.49
CA PHE A 34 7.13 15.90 -5.63
C PHE A 34 5.83 15.94 -6.44
N TYR A 35 5.13 17.08 -6.40
CA TYR A 35 3.90 17.26 -7.15
C TYR A 35 4.15 17.08 -8.65
N GLY A 36 3.29 16.28 -9.29
CA GLY A 36 3.35 16.02 -10.73
C GLY A 36 4.28 14.87 -11.14
N LEU A 37 5.00 14.25 -10.20
CA LEU A 37 5.71 13.00 -10.48
C LEU A 37 4.73 11.85 -10.71
N GLU A 38 5.10 10.93 -11.58
CA GLU A 38 4.41 9.64 -11.68
C GLU A 38 4.58 8.85 -10.38
N LYS A 39 3.67 7.90 -10.12
CA LYS A 39 3.64 7.14 -8.85
C LYS A 39 4.95 6.42 -8.55
N ASP A 40 5.54 5.77 -9.56
CA ASP A 40 6.79 5.05 -9.39
C ASP A 40 7.97 6.01 -9.12
N GLU A 41 8.00 7.16 -9.79
CA GLU A 41 9.00 8.21 -9.55
C GLU A 41 8.87 8.80 -8.14
N PHE A 42 7.63 9.09 -7.70
CA PHE A 42 7.36 9.54 -6.34
C PHE A 42 7.93 8.55 -5.31
N ILE A 43 7.72 7.24 -5.51
CA ILE A 43 8.23 6.21 -4.60
C ILE A 43 9.76 6.26 -4.55
N GLU A 44 10.45 6.44 -5.67
CA GLU A 44 11.92 6.53 -5.69
C GLU A 44 12.46 7.79 -4.99
N GLU A 45 11.75 8.91 -5.10
CA GLU A 45 12.11 10.19 -4.49
C GLU A 45 11.86 10.26 -2.97
N VAL A 46 11.03 9.37 -2.40
CA VAL A 46 10.79 9.32 -0.94
C VAL A 46 12.13 9.15 -0.19
N PRO A 47 12.56 10.11 0.64
CA PRO A 47 13.93 10.14 1.18
C PRO A 47 14.30 8.95 2.05
N PHE A 48 13.31 8.35 2.72
CA PHE A 48 13.54 7.25 3.63
C PHE A 48 13.51 5.92 2.89
N ARG A 49 14.67 5.28 2.77
CA ARG A 49 14.81 3.96 2.15
C ARG A 49 13.85 2.92 2.74
N GLU A 50 13.65 2.96 4.06
CA GLU A 50 12.69 2.08 4.74
C GLU A 50 11.26 2.30 4.22
N THR A 51 10.82 3.56 4.12
CA THR A 51 9.49 3.90 3.60
C THR A 51 9.31 3.48 2.15
N ARG A 52 10.33 3.66 1.29
CA ARG A 52 10.30 3.13 -0.08
C ARG A 52 10.09 1.63 -0.11
N ASN A 53 10.88 0.90 0.67
CA ASN A 53 10.79 -0.55 0.76
C ASN A 53 9.43 -1.01 1.30
N TYR A 54 8.89 -0.31 2.30
CA TYR A 54 7.56 -0.55 2.84
C TYR A 54 6.48 -0.42 1.76
N ILE A 55 6.46 0.71 1.02
CA ILE A 55 5.47 0.94 -0.04
C ILE A 55 5.56 -0.16 -1.11
N ARG A 56 6.76 -0.44 -1.64
CA ARG A 56 6.96 -1.47 -2.66
C ARG A 56 6.52 -2.86 -2.19
N ARG A 57 6.79 -3.20 -0.92
CA ARG A 57 6.35 -4.48 -0.33
C ARG A 57 4.82 -4.60 -0.33
N ILE A 58 4.11 -3.58 0.14
CA ILE A 58 2.65 -3.59 0.20
C ILE A 58 2.03 -3.65 -1.20
N LEU A 59 2.53 -2.84 -2.15
CA LEU A 59 2.02 -2.85 -3.52
C LEU A 59 2.26 -4.18 -4.24
N ARG A 60 3.45 -4.79 -4.05
CA ARG A 60 3.74 -6.12 -4.59
C ARG A 60 2.80 -7.18 -4.01
N SER A 61 2.62 -7.19 -2.69
CA SER A 61 1.70 -8.13 -2.05
C SER A 61 0.27 -7.91 -2.56
N TYR A 62 -0.21 -6.68 -2.60
CA TYR A 62 -1.54 -6.34 -3.10
C TYR A 62 -1.75 -6.82 -4.55
N GLY A 63 -0.78 -6.56 -5.44
CA GLY A 63 -0.82 -7.04 -6.82
C GLY A 63 -0.89 -8.57 -6.92
N ALA A 64 -0.12 -9.28 -6.10
CA ALA A 64 -0.17 -10.75 -6.05
C ALA A 64 -1.54 -11.27 -5.57
N TYR A 65 -2.10 -10.70 -4.50
CA TYR A 65 -3.45 -11.04 -4.04
C TYR A 65 -4.50 -10.75 -5.11
N LYS A 66 -4.41 -9.59 -5.76
CA LYS A 66 -5.33 -9.24 -6.86
C LYS A 66 -5.19 -10.20 -8.05
N ALA A 67 -4.00 -10.70 -8.36
CA ALA A 67 -3.82 -11.69 -9.42
C ALA A 67 -4.47 -13.05 -9.06
N ILE A 68 -4.34 -13.50 -7.80
CA ILE A 68 -4.90 -14.77 -7.34
C ILE A 68 -6.43 -14.71 -7.20
N TYR A 69 -6.95 -13.63 -6.63
CA TYR A 69 -8.35 -13.53 -6.21
C TYR A 69 -9.19 -12.53 -7.02
N GLY A 70 -8.57 -11.69 -7.84
CA GLY A 70 -9.27 -10.69 -8.65
C GLY A 70 -9.92 -11.25 -9.92
N ASN A 71 -9.53 -12.46 -10.33
CA ASN A 71 -10.09 -13.15 -11.50
C ASN A 71 -11.19 -14.16 -11.16
N THR A 72 -11.52 -14.38 -9.88
CA THR A 72 -12.57 -15.34 -9.46
C THR A 72 -13.98 -14.75 -9.52
N SER A 73 -14.20 -13.73 -10.35
CA SER A 73 -15.50 -13.09 -10.56
C SER A 73 -15.99 -13.28 -11.99
N THR A 74 -16.09 -14.52 -12.47
CA THR A 74 -17.10 -14.93 -13.45
C THR A 74 -17.32 -16.45 -13.30
N SER A 75 -18.47 -16.82 -12.74
CA SER A 75 -19.08 -18.16 -12.57
C SER A 75 -18.30 -19.22 -11.76
N ASP A 76 -19.03 -19.84 -10.80
CA ASP A 76 -18.70 -21.02 -9.99
C ASP A 76 -17.71 -20.88 -8.81
N GLN A 77 -18.24 -20.52 -7.63
CA GLN A 77 -18.47 -21.42 -6.48
C GLN A 77 -18.75 -20.61 -5.18
N PRO A 78 -19.65 -21.09 -4.28
CA PRO A 78 -19.98 -20.41 -3.03
C PRO A 78 -18.97 -20.74 -1.92
N GLY A 79 -18.53 -19.70 -1.20
CA GLY A 79 -17.96 -19.83 0.15
C GLY A 79 -16.58 -20.48 0.26
N LYS A 80 -15.51 -19.68 0.13
CA LYS A 80 -14.29 -19.92 0.91
C LYS A 80 -14.05 -18.72 1.80
N SER A 81 -14.51 -18.83 3.05
CA SER A 81 -14.08 -17.99 4.15
C SER A 81 -12.55 -18.02 4.23
N MET A 82 -11.98 -16.87 4.58
CA MET A 82 -10.57 -16.70 4.92
C MET A 82 -10.10 -17.86 5.81
N PRO A 83 -8.98 -18.55 5.49
CA PRO A 83 -8.49 -19.61 6.36
C PRO A 83 -8.15 -19.00 7.72
N GLU A 84 -8.93 -19.38 8.73
CA GLU A 84 -8.64 -19.13 10.13
C GLU A 84 -7.30 -19.84 10.44
N GLY A 85 -6.23 -19.06 10.62
CA GLY A 85 -4.89 -19.59 10.88
C GLY A 85 -3.78 -19.16 9.91
N ALA A 86 -3.99 -18.20 9.00
CA ALA A 86 -2.89 -17.53 8.31
C ALA A 86 -2.12 -16.61 9.30
N GLU A 87 -1.38 -17.21 10.22
CA GLU A 87 -0.44 -16.54 11.10
C GLU A 87 0.65 -15.92 10.22
N ILE A 88 0.53 -14.62 9.92
CA ILE A 88 1.60 -13.89 9.24
C ILE A 88 2.75 -13.76 10.24
N LYS A 89 3.61 -14.78 10.30
CA LYS A 89 4.93 -14.68 10.92
C LYS A 89 5.76 -13.70 10.10
N TYR A 90 5.68 -12.43 10.45
CA TYR A 90 6.71 -11.47 10.08
C TYR A 90 7.97 -11.83 10.89
N PRO A 91 9.11 -12.17 10.27
CA PRO A 91 10.36 -12.19 11.00
C PRO A 91 10.64 -10.76 11.49
N VAL A 92 10.76 -10.62 12.81
CA VAL A 92 11.28 -9.43 13.49
C VAL A 92 12.78 -9.41 13.22
N ASN A 93 13.30 -8.32 12.67
CA ASN A 93 14.73 -8.01 12.71
C ASN A 93 14.99 -7.07 13.88
#